data_AF-A0A941ZY13-F1
#
_entry.id   AF-A0A941ZY13-F1
#
_cell.length_a   1.000
_cell.length_b   1.000
_cell.length_c   1.000
_cell.angle_alpha   90.00
_cell.angle_beta   90.00
_cell.angle_gamma   90.00
#
_symmetry.space_group_name_H-M   'P 1'
#
loop_
_entity.id
_entity.type
_entity.pdbx_description
1 polymer ?
#
loop_
_entity_poly.entity_id
_entity_poly.type
_entity_poly.pdbx_seq_one_letter_code
_entity_poly.pdbx_strand_id
1 'polypeptide(L)'
;MVADHRRGGGCKLARYRGALCRLCRRESEKLFLKGDRCFTEKCAVERRQYPPGQHGQRRGKLSDYGIQLREKQKVRRTYGVLEKQFRIYFKKAASAKGVTGEVLLQLLETRLDNVVCRIGFAPNRISARQLVTHGHFLVNGKKVNIPSCRLRVGDVVELREASRELAIVNDSISKIEHRGVPSWLELDAKNYTGKVLQIPAREDIQLTAQEHEKYIWQMGGLMNLKKKGFQLPEKIRFDEETLSSTYGKVIVEPLERGFGTTVGNSLRRVLLSSLEGAAVTAVKISGALHEFSSIKGIKEDVIDIILNLKKMRIKTHGEGDKVATFSVKGPAQVTAGDLKADSTIEVLNPELALATLDKDAKFEAELYIRKGKGYVTTEITKEDLPVGMIAVDAVFSPVQKVNFWIEKTRVGRATDYDRLIMEVWTDGSITPEKALSESASILIEHMDLFVAEEEYEELIAHEPKAALIGKEGNASFNNNLFKTVDELELSVRSYNCLKNADIKTIAELVQKTEPEMLKTKNFGRKSLNEIKEILARMGLHLGMKIDFENLDKEAAIHTGGGSEDAS
;
A
#
# COMPACT_ATOMS: atom_id res chain seq x y z
N MET A 1 -7.50 -40.99 19.47
CA MET A 1 -6.51 -40.42 18.51
C MET A 1 -6.41 -38.94 18.82
N VAL A 2 -5.57 -38.64 19.80
CA VAL A 2 -5.45 -37.33 20.46
C VAL A 2 -4.43 -36.47 19.72
N ALA A 3 -4.71 -35.18 19.71
CA ALA A 3 -3.87 -34.10 19.22
C ALA A 3 -2.41 -34.24 19.63
N ASP A 4 -1.51 -34.05 18.67
CA ASP A 4 -0.10 -33.76 18.94
C ASP A 4 0.19 -32.35 18.45
N HIS A 5 -0.18 -31.38 19.29
CA HIS A 5 0.34 -30.01 19.28
C HIS A 5 1.38 -29.93 20.39
N ARG A 6 2.58 -30.44 20.12
CA ARG A 6 3.74 -30.10 20.96
C ARG A 6 4.43 -28.86 20.39
N ARG A 7 4.37 -27.82 21.23
CA ARG A 7 5.18 -26.61 21.16
C ARG A 7 6.66 -27.00 21.14
N GLY A 8 7.39 -26.44 20.19
CA GLY A 8 8.84 -26.50 20.09
C GLY A 8 9.28 -25.40 19.14
N GLY A 9 9.81 -24.31 19.70
CA GLY A 9 10.54 -23.30 18.94
C GLY A 9 11.73 -23.96 18.26
N GLY A 10 11.74 -23.93 16.93
CA GLY A 10 12.77 -24.58 16.12
C GLY A 10 12.42 -24.50 14.64
N CYS A 11 13.12 -23.61 13.92
CA CYS A 11 13.31 -23.57 12.47
C CYS A 11 12.21 -24.29 11.64
N LYS A 12 11.15 -23.57 11.25
CA LYS A 12 10.04 -24.09 10.42
C LYS A 12 10.59 -24.55 9.06
N LEU A 13 10.85 -25.85 8.95
CA LEU A 13 11.50 -26.47 7.80
C LEU A 13 10.57 -26.47 6.56
N ALA A 14 10.96 -25.79 5.49
CA ALA A 14 10.29 -25.79 4.18
C ALA A 14 10.26 -27.17 3.47
N ARG A 15 10.80 -28.23 4.08
CA ARG A 15 10.94 -29.57 3.49
C ARG A 15 9.94 -30.54 4.10
N TYR A 16 9.02 -31.05 3.29
CA TYR A 16 8.13 -32.15 3.65
C TYR A 16 8.95 -33.44 3.87
N ARG A 17 9.00 -33.93 5.11
CA ARG A 17 9.76 -35.15 5.49
C ARG A 17 8.95 -36.45 5.35
N GLY A 18 7.67 -36.37 5.00
CA GLY A 18 6.80 -37.54 4.83
C GLY A 18 6.94 -38.20 3.45
N ALA A 19 6.26 -39.33 3.26
CA ALA A 19 6.21 -40.00 1.96
C ALA A 19 5.48 -39.16 0.90
N LEU A 20 6.16 -38.78 -0.19
CA LEU A 20 5.63 -37.92 -1.25
C LEU A 20 4.32 -38.44 -1.89
N CYS A 21 4.17 -39.76 -2.02
CA CYS A 21 2.93 -40.36 -2.57
C CYS A 21 1.71 -40.11 -1.68
N ARG A 22 1.88 -39.77 -0.39
CA ARG A 22 0.77 -39.36 0.49
C ARG A 22 0.14 -38.04 0.00
N LEU A 23 0.95 -37.14 -0.54
CA LEU A 23 0.48 -35.87 -1.11
C LEU A 23 -0.32 -36.11 -2.40
N CYS A 24 0.15 -37.01 -3.26
CA CYS A 24 -0.57 -37.40 -4.48
C CYS A 24 -1.93 -38.04 -4.14
N ARG A 25 -1.97 -39.00 -3.21
CA ARG A 25 -3.22 -39.64 -2.76
C ARG A 25 -4.20 -38.65 -2.13
N ARG A 26 -3.70 -37.64 -1.43
CA ARG A 26 -4.53 -36.60 -0.80
C ARG A 26 -5.23 -35.70 -1.83
N GLU A 27 -4.63 -35.51 -3.00
CA GLU A 27 -5.21 -34.74 -4.10
C GLU A 27 -5.83 -35.64 -5.19
N SER A 28 -5.91 -36.95 -4.93
CA SER A 28 -6.45 -37.97 -5.85
C SER A 28 -5.79 -38.00 -7.25
N GLU A 29 -4.58 -37.46 -7.36
CA GLU A 29 -3.92 -37.21 -8.64
C GLU A 29 -2.39 -37.30 -8.55
N LYS A 30 -1.72 -37.59 -9.67
CA LYS A 30 -0.25 -37.63 -9.74
C LYS A 30 0.33 -36.21 -9.77
N LEU A 31 1.07 -35.84 -8.72
CA LEU A 31 1.81 -34.57 -8.64
C LEU A 31 3.27 -34.66 -9.14
N PHE A 32 3.67 -35.80 -9.72
CA PHE A 32 5.01 -36.07 -10.27
C PHE A 32 6.21 -35.77 -9.34
N LEU A 33 6.03 -35.89 -8.01
CA LEU A 33 7.04 -35.50 -7.02
C LEU A 33 8.27 -36.42 -6.95
N LYS A 34 8.20 -37.65 -7.48
CA LYS A 34 9.30 -38.65 -7.44
C LYS A 34 10.08 -38.78 -8.77
N GLY A 35 9.92 -37.83 -9.70
CA GLY A 35 10.57 -37.90 -11.01
C GLY A 35 10.15 -39.13 -11.81
N ASP A 36 11.10 -39.82 -12.43
CA ASP A 36 10.92 -40.95 -13.35
C ASP A 36 9.99 -42.05 -12.82
N ARG A 37 10.05 -42.33 -11.51
CA ARG A 37 9.19 -43.35 -10.89
C ARG A 37 7.69 -43.01 -10.98
N CYS A 38 7.33 -41.74 -11.19
CA CYS A 38 5.93 -41.32 -11.38
C CYS A 38 5.42 -41.57 -12.81
N PHE A 39 6.31 -41.67 -13.80
CA PHE A 39 5.98 -41.90 -15.21
C PHE A 39 5.89 -43.39 -15.55
N THR A 40 6.39 -44.27 -14.69
CA THR A 40 6.29 -45.73 -14.87
C THR A 40 5.04 -46.30 -14.19
N GLU A 41 4.52 -47.42 -14.71
CA GLU A 41 3.42 -48.22 -14.14
C GLU A 41 3.75 -48.77 -12.73
N LYS A 42 5.03 -48.70 -12.31
CA LYS A 42 5.49 -49.02 -10.95
C LYS A 42 5.12 -47.93 -9.93
N CYS A 43 4.36 -46.90 -10.33
CA CYS A 43 3.93 -45.83 -9.45
C CYS A 43 2.92 -46.33 -8.39
N ALA A 44 3.20 -46.02 -7.12
CA ALA A 44 2.38 -46.43 -5.98
C ALA A 44 0.99 -45.76 -5.93
N VAL A 45 0.74 -44.76 -6.78
CA VAL A 45 -0.55 -44.06 -6.89
C VAL A 45 -1.45 -44.71 -7.93
N GLU A 46 -0.90 -45.23 -9.03
CA GLU A 46 -1.65 -46.03 -10.02
C GLU A 46 -2.13 -47.35 -9.45
N ARG A 47 -1.25 -48.05 -8.72
CA ARG A 47 -1.61 -49.30 -8.05
C ARG A 47 -2.70 -49.11 -6.99
N ARG A 48 -2.74 -47.94 -6.34
CA ARG A 48 -3.71 -47.63 -5.27
C ARG A 48 -3.79 -46.11 -5.01
N GLN A 49 -4.91 -45.50 -5.41
CA GLN A 49 -5.14 -44.06 -5.24
C GLN A 49 -5.51 -43.64 -3.81
N TYR A 50 -5.95 -44.58 -2.96
CA TYR A 50 -6.35 -44.31 -1.58
C TYR A 50 -5.26 -44.69 -0.56
N PRO A 51 -5.21 -44.02 0.62
CA PRO A 51 -4.27 -44.35 1.68
C PRO A 51 -4.44 -45.80 2.19
N PRO A 52 -3.34 -46.50 2.54
CA PRO A 52 -3.41 -47.80 3.20
C PRO A 52 -4.04 -47.67 4.60
N GLY A 53 -4.87 -48.64 4.98
CA GLY A 53 -5.51 -48.71 6.32
C GLY A 53 -6.86 -48.02 6.46
N GLN A 54 -7.39 -47.35 5.44
CA GLN A 54 -8.77 -46.86 5.42
C GLN A 54 -9.70 -47.89 4.76
N HIS A 55 -10.56 -48.52 5.55
CA HIS A 55 -11.75 -49.24 5.08
C HIS A 55 -12.95 -48.30 5.19
N GLY A 56 -13.67 -48.09 4.08
CA GLY A 56 -14.81 -47.16 3.98
C GLY A 56 -14.42 -45.77 3.46
N GLN A 57 -14.75 -45.47 2.21
CA GLN A 57 -14.65 -44.12 1.65
C GLN A 57 -15.85 -43.30 2.13
N ARG A 58 -15.68 -42.39 3.09
CA ARG A 58 -16.67 -41.33 3.33
C ARG A 58 -16.63 -40.36 2.15
N ARG A 59 -17.49 -40.59 1.15
CA ARG A 59 -17.73 -39.63 0.07
C ARG A 59 -18.66 -38.53 0.58
N GLY A 60 -18.08 -37.51 1.21
CA GLY A 60 -18.75 -36.22 1.38
C GLY A 60 -18.49 -35.35 0.14
N LYS A 61 -19.52 -34.69 -0.38
CA LYS A 61 -19.32 -33.64 -1.40
C LYS A 61 -18.52 -32.51 -0.75
N LEU A 62 -17.36 -32.16 -1.32
CA LEU A 62 -16.62 -31.00 -0.82
C LEU A 62 -17.41 -29.72 -1.10
N SER A 63 -17.34 -28.76 -0.18
CA SER A 63 -17.81 -27.40 -0.45
C SER A 63 -16.98 -26.76 -1.56
N ASP A 64 -17.54 -25.74 -2.22
CA ASP A 64 -16.83 -25.00 -3.27
C ASP A 64 -15.50 -24.44 -2.77
N TYR A 65 -15.48 -23.89 -1.54
CA TYR A 65 -14.24 -23.48 -0.87
C TYR A 65 -13.26 -24.64 -0.68
N GLY A 66 -13.77 -25.82 -0.31
CA GLY A 66 -12.98 -27.03 -0.18
C GLY A 66 -12.30 -27.41 -1.50
N ILE A 67 -13.03 -27.36 -2.61
CA ILE A 67 -12.49 -27.65 -3.96
C ILE A 67 -11.38 -26.64 -4.31
N GLN A 68 -11.62 -25.35 -4.09
CA GLN A 68 -10.62 -24.29 -4.33
C GLN A 68 -9.35 -24.47 -3.51
N LEU A 69 -9.52 -24.79 -2.22
CA LEU A 69 -8.39 -25.05 -1.34
C LEU A 69 -7.58 -26.24 -1.85
N ARG A 70 -8.23 -27.29 -2.36
CA ARG A 70 -7.52 -28.44 -2.95
C ARG A 70 -6.74 -28.06 -4.19
N GLU A 71 -7.32 -27.28 -5.10
CA GLU A 71 -6.58 -26.81 -6.29
C GLU A 71 -5.40 -25.90 -5.93
N LYS A 72 -5.57 -24.96 -5.00
CA LYS A 72 -4.44 -24.16 -4.46
C LYS A 72 -3.35 -25.06 -3.90
N GLN A 73 -3.72 -26.04 -3.10
CA GLN A 73 -2.79 -26.98 -2.46
C GLN A 73 -2.10 -27.88 -3.48
N LYS A 74 -2.79 -28.27 -4.56
CA LYS A 74 -2.25 -29.02 -5.70
C LYS A 74 -1.14 -28.21 -6.36
N VAL A 75 -1.44 -27.01 -6.85
CA VAL A 75 -0.45 -26.13 -7.50
C VAL A 75 0.73 -25.86 -6.57
N ARG A 76 0.48 -25.52 -5.31
CA ARG A 76 1.52 -25.26 -4.31
C ARG A 76 2.49 -26.43 -4.15
N ARG A 77 1.97 -27.66 -4.04
CA ARG A 77 2.78 -28.86 -3.85
C ARG A 77 3.51 -29.26 -5.12
N THR A 78 2.87 -29.15 -6.28
CA THR A 78 3.50 -29.47 -7.57
C THR A 78 4.70 -28.57 -7.83
N TYR A 79 4.60 -27.26 -7.60
CA TYR A 79 5.73 -26.32 -7.77
C TYR A 79 6.64 -26.20 -6.54
N GLY A 80 6.29 -26.88 -5.44
CA GLY A 80 7.06 -26.86 -4.19
C GLY A 80 7.21 -25.45 -3.60
N VAL A 81 6.19 -24.59 -3.74
CA VAL A 81 6.24 -23.19 -3.30
C VAL A 81 5.66 -23.06 -1.89
N LEU A 82 6.21 -22.16 -1.07
CA LEU A 82 5.66 -21.87 0.26
C LEU A 82 4.32 -21.12 0.14
N GLU A 83 3.46 -21.19 1.15
CA GLU A 83 2.15 -20.49 1.15
C GLU A 83 2.32 -18.99 0.93
N LYS A 84 3.27 -18.38 1.64
CA LYS A 84 3.63 -16.97 1.50
C LYS A 84 4.10 -16.63 0.07
N GLN A 85 4.99 -17.43 -0.49
CA GLN A 85 5.49 -17.22 -1.84
C GLN A 85 4.37 -17.35 -2.87
N PHE A 86 3.48 -18.34 -2.72
CA PHE A 86 2.33 -18.53 -3.59
C PHE A 86 1.40 -17.31 -3.55
N ARG A 87 1.14 -16.74 -2.36
CA ARG A 87 0.36 -15.50 -2.20
C ARG A 87 0.97 -14.32 -2.98
N ILE A 88 2.30 -14.19 -2.98
CA ILE A 88 3.00 -13.14 -3.73
C ILE A 88 2.85 -13.34 -5.24
N TYR A 89 3.03 -14.57 -5.74
CA TYR A 89 2.81 -14.87 -7.16
C TYR A 89 1.36 -14.62 -7.56
N PHE A 90 0.43 -14.95 -6.69
CA PHE A 90 -0.99 -14.68 -6.92
C PHE A 90 -1.30 -13.19 -7.02
N LYS A 91 -0.81 -12.36 -6.08
CA LYS A 91 -0.97 -10.89 -6.16
C LYS A 91 -0.39 -10.34 -7.47
N LYS A 92 0.80 -10.81 -7.86
CA LYS A 92 1.45 -10.40 -9.12
C LYS A 92 0.63 -10.80 -10.35
N ALA A 93 0.06 -12.00 -10.35
CA ALA A 93 -0.81 -12.46 -11.44
C ALA A 93 -2.13 -11.68 -11.49
N ALA A 94 -2.69 -11.31 -10.33
CA ALA A 94 -3.94 -10.56 -10.26
C ALA A 94 -3.80 -9.11 -10.75
N SER A 95 -2.63 -8.51 -10.59
CA SER A 95 -2.32 -7.16 -11.10
C SER A 95 -1.86 -7.15 -12.56
N ALA A 96 -1.60 -8.30 -13.17
CA ALA A 96 -1.15 -8.39 -14.56
C ALA A 96 -2.34 -8.43 -15.53
N LYS A 97 -2.12 -7.96 -16.77
CA LYS A 97 -3.12 -8.07 -17.85
C LYS A 97 -3.24 -9.53 -18.29
N GLY A 98 -4.46 -10.03 -18.44
CA GLY A 98 -4.75 -11.41 -18.85
C GLY A 98 -5.50 -12.20 -17.77
N VAL A 99 -5.72 -13.50 -18.01
CA VAL A 99 -6.45 -14.32 -17.05
C VAL A 99 -5.53 -14.75 -15.91
N THR A 100 -5.94 -14.44 -14.67
CA THR A 100 -5.08 -14.56 -13.49
C THR A 100 -4.56 -15.99 -13.24
N GLY A 101 -5.34 -17.02 -13.59
CA GLY A 101 -4.93 -18.41 -13.43
C GLY A 101 -3.81 -18.78 -14.38
N GLU A 102 -3.98 -18.47 -15.66
CA GLU A 102 -2.94 -18.64 -16.67
C GLU A 102 -1.66 -17.88 -16.33
N VAL A 103 -1.76 -16.58 -16.01
CA VAL A 103 -0.59 -15.76 -15.66
C VAL A 103 0.12 -16.31 -14.41
N LEU A 104 -0.63 -16.80 -13.41
CA LEU A 104 -0.03 -17.44 -12.24
C LEU A 104 0.77 -18.68 -12.62
N LEU A 105 0.23 -19.54 -13.48
CA LEU A 105 0.93 -20.75 -13.93
C LEU A 105 2.15 -20.42 -14.79
N GLN A 106 2.05 -19.42 -15.67
CA GLN A 106 3.19 -18.90 -16.43
C GLN A 106 4.29 -18.38 -15.50
N LEU A 107 3.93 -17.60 -14.47
CA LEU A 107 4.88 -17.10 -13.47
C LEU A 107 5.55 -18.21 -12.66
N LEU A 108 4.88 -19.34 -12.46
CA LEU A 108 5.42 -20.49 -11.76
C LEU A 108 6.30 -21.34 -12.69
N GLU A 109 5.90 -21.63 -13.92
CA GLU A 109 6.70 -22.41 -14.88
C GLU A 109 7.98 -21.68 -15.33
N THR A 110 7.95 -20.36 -15.46
CA THR A 110 9.14 -19.55 -15.87
C THR A 110 10.20 -19.38 -14.78
N ARG A 111 10.02 -19.98 -13.59
CA ARG A 111 11.05 -20.00 -12.56
C ARG A 111 12.19 -20.93 -12.96
N LEU A 112 13.42 -20.52 -12.67
CA LEU A 112 14.64 -21.25 -12.99
C LEU A 112 14.61 -22.71 -12.50
N ASP A 113 14.13 -22.97 -11.27
CA ASP A 113 14.01 -24.35 -10.77
C ASP A 113 13.03 -25.23 -11.57
N ASN A 114 11.96 -24.65 -12.10
CA ASN A 114 11.00 -25.37 -12.92
C ASN A 114 11.51 -25.55 -14.35
N VAL A 115 12.11 -24.51 -14.93
CA VAL A 115 12.72 -24.57 -16.27
C VAL A 115 13.81 -25.64 -16.31
N VAL A 116 14.71 -25.71 -15.32
CA VAL A 116 15.74 -26.76 -15.20
C VAL A 116 15.12 -28.17 -15.16
N CYS A 117 14.01 -28.35 -14.47
CA CYS A 117 13.30 -29.63 -14.40
C CYS A 117 12.53 -29.99 -15.69
N ARG A 118 12.08 -28.98 -16.44
CA ARG A 118 11.32 -29.13 -17.69
C ARG A 118 12.23 -29.37 -18.89
N ILE A 119 13.38 -28.69 -18.96
CA ILE A 119 14.42 -28.89 -19.97
C ILE A 119 15.04 -30.29 -19.85
N GLY A 120 15.11 -30.86 -18.64
CA GLY A 120 15.57 -32.23 -18.42
C GLY A 120 16.91 -32.35 -17.69
N PHE A 121 17.47 -31.26 -17.17
CA PHE A 121 18.70 -31.31 -16.37
C PHE A 121 18.50 -31.88 -14.96
N ALA A 122 17.25 -32.12 -14.54
CA ALA A 122 16.94 -32.68 -13.23
C ALA A 122 15.70 -33.59 -13.27
N PRO A 123 15.67 -34.67 -12.48
CA PRO A 123 14.59 -35.66 -12.52
C PRO A 123 13.30 -35.15 -11.87
N ASN A 124 13.40 -34.23 -10.90
CA ASN A 124 12.25 -33.61 -10.25
C ASN A 124 12.53 -32.16 -9.82
N ARG A 125 11.48 -31.40 -9.49
CA ARG A 125 11.59 -29.98 -9.11
C ARG A 125 12.37 -29.73 -7.82
N ILE A 126 12.40 -30.71 -6.90
CA ILE A 126 13.16 -30.61 -5.65
C ILE A 126 14.66 -30.73 -5.94
N SER A 127 15.06 -31.70 -6.76
CA SER A 127 16.45 -31.86 -7.23
C SER A 127 16.89 -30.67 -8.07
N ALA A 128 16.02 -30.15 -8.95
CA ALA A 128 16.30 -28.97 -9.76
C ALA A 128 16.61 -27.76 -8.86
N ARG A 129 15.77 -27.53 -7.84
CA ARG A 129 15.98 -26.49 -6.85
C ARG A 129 17.32 -26.66 -6.11
N GLN A 130 17.64 -27.89 -5.71
CA GLN A 130 18.91 -28.18 -5.04
C GLN A 130 20.11 -27.86 -5.95
N LEU A 131 20.06 -28.29 -7.20
CA LEU A 131 21.12 -28.02 -8.18
C LEU A 131 21.30 -26.52 -8.43
N VAL A 132 20.20 -25.78 -8.54
CA VAL A 132 20.24 -24.31 -8.63
C VAL A 132 20.87 -23.70 -7.37
N THR A 133 20.43 -24.08 -6.17
CA THR A 133 20.99 -23.51 -4.92
C THR A 133 22.49 -23.78 -4.75
N HIS A 134 22.98 -24.91 -5.25
CA HIS A 134 24.39 -25.26 -5.23
C HIS A 134 25.20 -24.51 -6.32
N GLY A 135 24.52 -23.82 -7.24
CA GLY A 135 25.15 -22.95 -8.24
C GLY A 135 25.73 -23.68 -9.43
N HIS A 136 25.07 -24.75 -9.88
CA HIS A 136 25.47 -25.54 -11.06
C HIS A 136 25.07 -24.92 -12.41
N PHE A 137 24.22 -23.88 -12.40
CA PHE A 137 23.68 -23.25 -13.61
C PHE A 137 24.18 -21.82 -13.82
N LEU A 138 24.36 -21.49 -15.10
CA LEU A 138 24.59 -20.15 -15.61
C LEU A 138 23.35 -19.71 -16.38
N VAL A 139 22.89 -18.48 -16.17
CA VAL A 139 21.83 -17.85 -16.97
C VAL A 139 22.46 -16.68 -17.71
N ASN A 140 22.44 -16.73 -19.04
CA ASN A 140 23.09 -15.74 -19.91
C ASN A 140 24.56 -15.49 -19.51
N GLY A 141 25.31 -16.56 -19.22
CA GLY A 141 26.72 -16.52 -18.79
C GLY A 141 26.95 -16.12 -17.33
N LYS A 142 25.92 -15.76 -16.55
CA LYS A 142 26.04 -15.36 -15.13
C LYS A 142 25.62 -16.51 -14.21
N LYS A 143 26.39 -16.74 -13.15
CA LYS A 143 26.04 -17.74 -12.12
C LYS A 143 24.80 -17.29 -11.34
N VAL A 144 23.76 -18.11 -11.34
CA VAL A 144 22.51 -17.86 -10.60
C VAL A 144 22.25 -19.00 -9.63
N ASN A 145 22.16 -18.68 -8.34
CA ASN A 145 21.88 -19.63 -7.26
C ASN A 145 20.48 -19.46 -6.65
N ILE A 146 19.61 -18.64 -7.28
CA ILE A 146 18.28 -18.31 -6.78
C ILE A 146 17.23 -19.12 -7.58
N PRO A 147 16.59 -20.14 -6.97
CA PRO A 147 15.56 -20.96 -7.64
C PRO A 147 14.37 -20.17 -8.18
N SER A 148 13.99 -19.10 -7.49
CA SER A 148 12.86 -18.23 -7.85
C SER A 148 13.21 -17.18 -8.90
N CYS A 149 14.42 -17.18 -9.46
CA CYS A 149 14.80 -16.33 -10.58
C CYS A 149 13.85 -16.61 -11.75
N ARG A 150 13.30 -15.56 -12.37
CA ARG A 150 12.38 -15.69 -13.50
C ARG A 150 13.13 -15.52 -14.79
N LEU A 151 12.95 -16.47 -15.70
CA LEU A 151 13.50 -16.43 -17.04
C LEU A 151 12.54 -15.71 -17.98
N ARG A 152 13.11 -14.95 -18.90
CA ARG A 152 12.43 -14.25 -19.99
C ARG A 152 12.59 -15.04 -21.28
N VAL A 153 11.79 -14.68 -22.26
CA VAL A 153 11.94 -15.20 -23.62
C VAL A 153 13.32 -14.83 -24.14
N GLY A 154 14.04 -15.82 -24.68
CA GLY A 154 15.40 -15.68 -25.19
C GLY A 154 16.51 -15.99 -24.18
N ASP A 155 16.19 -16.14 -22.88
CA ASP A 155 17.20 -16.49 -21.88
C ASP A 155 17.76 -17.91 -22.13
N VAL A 156 19.08 -18.04 -21.99
CA VAL A 156 19.82 -19.30 -22.14
C VAL A 156 20.29 -19.76 -20.77
N VAL A 157 19.94 -21.00 -20.43
CA VAL A 157 20.38 -21.72 -19.23
C VAL A 157 21.44 -22.72 -19.63
N GLU A 158 22.64 -22.59 -19.08
CA GLU A 158 23.78 -23.47 -19.34
C GLU A 158 24.20 -24.19 -18.05
N LEU A 159 24.63 -25.46 -18.20
CA LEU A 159 25.27 -26.21 -17.12
C LEU A 159 26.78 -25.92 -17.06
N ARG A 160 27.26 -25.56 -15.87
CA ARG A 160 28.68 -25.30 -15.63
C ARG A 160 29.54 -26.54 -15.90
N GLU A 161 30.73 -26.36 -16.47
CA GLU A 161 31.65 -27.43 -16.86
C GLU A 161 31.90 -28.47 -15.75
N ALA A 162 32.25 -28.00 -14.54
CA ALA A 162 32.48 -28.86 -13.37
C ALA A 162 31.25 -29.68 -12.91
N SER A 163 30.08 -29.40 -13.46
CA SER A 163 28.80 -30.05 -13.11
C SER A 163 28.30 -31.00 -14.21
N ARG A 164 28.99 -31.07 -15.36
CA ARG A 164 28.64 -31.95 -16.50
C ARG A 164 28.90 -33.44 -16.19
N GLU A 165 29.78 -33.73 -15.25
CA GLU A 165 30.09 -35.10 -14.82
C GLU A 165 29.06 -35.66 -13.81
N LEU A 166 28.11 -34.85 -13.35
CA LEU A 166 27.12 -35.31 -12.37
C LEU A 166 26.19 -36.37 -12.97
N ALA A 167 26.24 -37.58 -12.43
CA ALA A 167 25.40 -38.71 -12.84
C ALA A 167 23.90 -38.35 -12.87
N ILE A 168 23.41 -37.57 -11.91
CA ILE A 168 22.01 -37.13 -11.83
C ILE A 168 21.58 -36.38 -13.11
N VAL A 169 22.46 -35.57 -13.68
CA VAL A 169 22.15 -34.75 -14.86
C VAL A 169 22.15 -35.63 -16.11
N ASN A 170 23.16 -36.47 -16.29
CA ASN A 170 23.28 -37.37 -17.44
C ASN A 170 22.17 -38.43 -17.47
N ASP A 171 21.80 -38.96 -16.30
CA ASP A 171 20.65 -39.86 -16.13
C ASP A 171 19.32 -39.17 -16.44
N SER A 172 19.22 -37.84 -16.26
CA SER A 172 18.00 -37.09 -16.54
C SER A 172 17.88 -36.72 -18.02
N ILE A 173 18.99 -36.38 -18.65
CA ILE A 173 19.05 -36.09 -20.10
C ILE A 173 18.73 -37.34 -20.90
N SER A 174 19.33 -38.50 -20.58
CA SER A 174 19.02 -39.76 -21.28
C SER A 174 17.53 -40.16 -21.19
N LYS A 175 16.85 -39.81 -20.10
CA LYS A 175 15.42 -40.13 -19.90
C LYS A 175 14.48 -39.09 -20.50
N ILE A 176 14.98 -37.93 -20.92
CA ILE A 176 14.14 -36.89 -21.52
C ILE A 176 13.58 -37.33 -22.87
N GLU A 177 14.29 -38.21 -23.59
CA GLU A 177 13.87 -38.77 -24.87
C GLU A 177 12.49 -39.45 -24.77
N HIS A 178 12.18 -40.06 -23.63
CA HIS A 178 10.88 -40.67 -23.36
C HIS A 178 9.83 -39.71 -22.80
N ARG A 179 10.25 -38.59 -22.20
CA ARG A 179 9.35 -37.62 -21.53
C ARG A 179 8.92 -36.48 -22.45
N GLY A 180 9.75 -36.15 -23.45
CA GLY A 180 9.58 -34.99 -24.32
C GLY A 180 9.92 -33.67 -23.62
N VAL A 181 10.44 -32.71 -24.38
CA VAL A 181 10.64 -31.33 -23.93
C VAL A 181 9.42 -30.51 -24.39
N PRO A 182 8.85 -29.64 -23.53
CA PRO A 182 7.74 -28.77 -23.92
C PRO A 182 8.09 -27.85 -25.11
N SER A 183 7.10 -27.50 -25.93
CA SER A 183 7.28 -26.71 -27.17
C SER A 183 7.96 -25.34 -26.95
N TRP A 184 7.78 -24.75 -25.77
CA TRP A 184 8.33 -23.44 -25.40
C TRP A 184 9.79 -23.47 -24.92
N LEU A 185 10.40 -24.66 -24.84
CA LEU A 185 11.77 -24.89 -24.41
C LEU A 185 12.54 -25.66 -25.48
N GLU A 186 13.81 -25.28 -25.66
CA GLU A 186 14.75 -25.99 -26.51
C GLU A 186 15.87 -26.56 -25.65
N LEU A 187 16.27 -27.81 -25.90
CA LEU A 187 17.40 -28.47 -25.26
C LEU A 187 18.45 -28.81 -26.32
N ASP A 188 19.66 -28.31 -26.13
CA ASP A 188 20.84 -28.81 -26.83
C ASP A 188 21.65 -29.70 -25.88
N ALA A 189 21.46 -31.01 -26.03
CA ALA A 189 22.08 -32.03 -25.19
C ALA A 189 23.61 -32.09 -25.36
N LYS A 190 24.16 -31.65 -26.51
CA LYS A 190 25.62 -31.70 -26.75
C LYS A 190 26.35 -30.62 -25.96
N ASN A 191 25.76 -29.43 -25.92
CA ASN A 191 26.34 -28.26 -25.25
C ASN A 191 25.86 -28.10 -23.80
N TYR A 192 24.93 -28.93 -23.32
CA TYR A 192 24.27 -28.79 -22.02
C TYR A 192 23.65 -27.39 -21.85
N THR A 193 23.06 -26.87 -22.93
CA THR A 193 22.37 -25.58 -22.95
C THR A 193 20.89 -25.80 -23.21
N GLY A 194 20.07 -24.92 -22.65
CA GLY A 194 18.66 -24.87 -22.98
C GLY A 194 18.14 -23.44 -23.05
N LYS A 195 17.21 -23.20 -23.96
CA LYS A 195 16.73 -21.86 -24.30
C LYS A 195 15.24 -21.75 -24.10
N VAL A 196 14.79 -20.61 -23.59
CA VAL A 196 13.37 -20.26 -23.49
C VAL A 196 12.94 -19.60 -24.81
N LEU A 197 12.09 -20.29 -25.58
CA LEU A 197 11.64 -19.80 -26.90
C LEU A 197 10.43 -18.86 -26.80
N GLN A 198 9.49 -19.17 -25.91
CA GLN A 198 8.28 -18.39 -25.71
C GLN A 198 7.75 -18.54 -24.27
N ILE A 199 6.77 -17.71 -23.91
CA ILE A 199 6.03 -17.87 -22.65
C ILE A 199 5.11 -19.10 -22.80
N PRO A 200 5.06 -20.01 -21.82
CA PRO A 200 4.24 -21.23 -21.94
C PRO A 200 2.76 -20.88 -22.07
N ALA A 201 2.11 -21.46 -23.08
CA ALA A 201 0.66 -21.43 -23.19
C ALA A 201 0.03 -22.40 -22.18
N ARG A 202 -1.27 -22.25 -21.90
CA ARG A 202 -1.99 -23.12 -20.95
C ARG A 202 -1.85 -24.62 -21.29
N GLU A 203 -1.83 -24.94 -22.58
CA GLU A 203 -1.74 -26.29 -23.15
C GLU A 203 -0.38 -26.96 -22.89
N ASP A 204 0.69 -26.17 -22.84
CA ASP A 204 2.04 -26.66 -22.54
C ASP A 204 2.24 -27.05 -21.07
N ILE A 205 1.29 -26.67 -20.20
CA ILE A 205 1.37 -26.88 -18.76
C ILE A 205 0.63 -28.16 -18.39
N GLN A 206 1.40 -29.23 -18.16
CA GLN A 206 0.96 -30.59 -17.80
C GLN A 206 0.20 -30.72 -16.45
N LEU A 207 -0.40 -29.66 -15.93
CA LEU A 207 -1.32 -29.68 -14.81
C LEU A 207 -2.76 -29.78 -15.32
N THR A 208 -3.37 -30.93 -15.05
CA THR A 208 -4.81 -31.19 -14.96
C THR A 208 -5.44 -30.48 -13.75
N ALA A 209 -5.09 -29.21 -13.54
CA ALA A 209 -5.91 -28.33 -12.72
C ALA A 209 -7.12 -27.97 -13.59
N GLN A 210 -8.26 -28.60 -13.33
CA GLN A 210 -9.52 -28.22 -13.97
C GLN A 210 -9.75 -26.71 -13.77
N GLU A 211 -10.12 -26.05 -14.86
CA GLU A 211 -10.24 -24.61 -15.01
C GLU A 211 -11.20 -24.00 -14.00
N HIS A 212 -10.66 -23.43 -12.93
CA HIS A 212 -11.41 -22.63 -11.99
C HIS A 212 -10.65 -21.31 -11.77
N GLU A 213 -10.31 -20.63 -12.88
CA GLU A 213 -9.79 -19.25 -12.90
C GLU A 213 -10.69 -18.27 -12.15
N LYS A 214 -11.99 -18.59 -12.07
CA LYS A 214 -13.01 -17.80 -11.36
C LYS A 214 -12.81 -17.70 -9.84
N TYR A 215 -11.95 -18.55 -9.25
CA TYR A 215 -11.93 -18.76 -7.80
C TYR A 215 -10.60 -18.45 -7.11
N ILE A 216 -9.47 -18.42 -7.82
CA ILE A 216 -8.20 -17.98 -7.22
C ILE A 216 -8.28 -16.49 -6.82
N TRP A 217 -9.09 -15.70 -7.54
CA TRP A 217 -9.49 -14.31 -7.21
C TRP A 217 -10.04 -14.11 -5.79
N GLN A 218 -10.56 -15.14 -5.11
CA GLN A 218 -11.11 -15.03 -3.77
C GLN A 218 -10.06 -15.11 -2.63
N MET A 219 -8.81 -15.48 -2.93
CA MET A 219 -7.74 -15.65 -1.93
C MET A 219 -6.95 -14.34 -1.66
N GLY A 220 -7.12 -13.32 -2.49
CA GLY A 220 -6.51 -12.00 -2.33
C GLY A 220 -7.31 -11.09 -1.41
N GLY A 221 -7.37 -11.42 -0.12
CA GLY A 221 -7.54 -10.45 0.97
C GLY A 221 -8.85 -9.65 1.09
N LEU A 222 -9.75 -9.67 0.12
CA LEU A 222 -11.10 -9.14 0.26
C LEU A 222 -12.06 -10.30 0.13
N MET A 223 -12.68 -10.70 1.25
CA MET A 223 -13.87 -11.53 1.18
C MET A 223 -14.82 -10.86 0.20
N ASN A 224 -15.12 -11.50 -0.92
CA ASN A 224 -16.15 -11.01 -1.82
C ASN A 224 -17.50 -11.28 -1.15
N LEU A 225 -17.89 -10.38 -0.25
CA LEU A 225 -19.08 -10.45 0.58
C LEU A 225 -20.33 -10.61 -0.29
N LYS A 226 -20.42 -9.89 -1.42
CA LYS A 226 -21.49 -10.07 -2.43
C LYS A 226 -21.61 -11.52 -2.92
N LYS A 227 -20.48 -12.23 -3.15
CA LYS A 227 -20.50 -13.66 -3.56
C LYS A 227 -20.89 -14.63 -2.44
N LYS A 228 -20.80 -14.23 -1.17
CA LYS A 228 -21.29 -15.02 -0.02
C LYS A 228 -22.77 -14.75 0.30
N GLY A 229 -23.45 -13.94 -0.52
CA GLY A 229 -24.84 -13.56 -0.30
C GLY A 229 -25.03 -12.39 0.66
N PHE A 230 -23.96 -11.71 1.08
CA PHE A 230 -24.10 -10.45 1.82
C PHE A 230 -24.56 -9.35 0.90
N GLN A 231 -25.64 -8.69 1.28
CA GLN A 231 -26.07 -7.48 0.62
C GLN A 231 -25.22 -6.29 1.12
N LEU A 232 -24.58 -5.59 0.19
CA LEU A 232 -23.78 -4.39 0.47
C LEU A 232 -24.35 -3.19 -0.29
N PRO A 233 -24.36 -1.99 0.31
CA PRO A 233 -24.76 -0.78 -0.37
C PRO A 233 -23.77 -0.47 -1.50
N GLU A 234 -24.28 -0.02 -2.64
CA GLU A 234 -23.42 0.31 -3.80
C GLU A 234 -22.83 1.71 -3.70
N LYS A 235 -23.57 2.63 -3.08
CA LYS A 235 -23.16 4.02 -2.84
C LYS A 235 -23.81 4.52 -1.56
N ILE A 236 -23.10 5.42 -0.88
CA ILE A 236 -23.66 6.25 0.18
C ILE A 236 -24.46 7.37 -0.49
N ARG A 237 -25.68 7.65 0.01
CA ARG A 237 -26.50 8.76 -0.50
C ARG A 237 -26.55 9.87 0.55
N PHE A 238 -26.27 11.09 0.13
CA PHE A 238 -26.53 12.28 0.93
C PHE A 238 -27.86 12.90 0.49
N ASP A 239 -28.58 13.46 1.45
CA ASP A 239 -29.82 14.19 1.20
C ASP A 239 -29.47 15.61 0.69
N GLU A 240 -29.38 15.76 -0.64
CA GLU A 240 -28.95 16.98 -1.32
C GLU A 240 -29.80 18.21 -0.95
N GLU A 241 -31.08 18.04 -0.61
CA GLU A 241 -31.98 19.13 -0.22
C GLU A 241 -31.59 19.75 1.13
N THR A 242 -31.02 18.95 2.03
CA THR A 242 -30.65 19.40 3.37
C THR A 242 -29.15 19.61 3.54
N LEU A 243 -28.34 19.19 2.58
CA LEU A 243 -26.89 19.25 2.66
C LEU A 243 -26.39 20.69 2.70
N SER A 244 -25.66 21.02 3.76
CA SER A 244 -24.97 22.30 3.93
C SER A 244 -23.52 22.07 4.34
N SER A 245 -22.75 23.15 4.44
CA SER A 245 -21.37 23.08 4.93
C SER A 245 -21.26 22.64 6.40
N THR A 246 -22.35 22.77 7.17
CA THR A 246 -22.41 22.48 8.61
C THR A 246 -23.35 21.33 8.97
N TYR A 247 -24.16 20.84 8.04
CA TYR A 247 -25.12 19.77 8.28
C TYR A 247 -25.19 18.80 7.11
N GLY A 248 -25.18 17.49 7.42
CA GLY A 248 -25.34 16.45 6.42
C GLY A 248 -26.17 15.29 6.94
N LYS A 249 -27.17 14.89 6.15
CA LYS A 249 -27.97 13.68 6.39
C LYS A 249 -27.57 12.60 5.39
N VAL A 250 -27.08 11.49 5.92
CA VAL A 250 -26.56 10.36 5.15
C VAL A 250 -27.48 9.16 5.29
N ILE A 251 -27.78 8.51 4.16
CA ILE A 251 -28.64 7.34 4.06
C ILE A 251 -27.82 6.21 3.46
N VAL A 252 -27.69 5.12 4.22
CA VAL A 252 -26.96 3.91 3.80
C VAL A 252 -27.92 2.73 3.80
N GLU A 253 -28.21 2.23 2.61
CA GLU A 253 -29.01 1.04 2.38
C GLU A 253 -28.55 0.31 1.11
N PRO A 254 -28.75 -1.01 1.02
CA PRO A 254 -29.17 -1.93 2.09
C PRO A 254 -28.01 -2.48 2.95
N LEU A 255 -28.25 -2.64 4.25
CA LEU A 255 -27.34 -3.30 5.19
C LEU A 255 -27.96 -4.60 5.72
N GLU A 256 -27.13 -5.59 6.00
CA GLU A 256 -27.57 -6.80 6.70
C GLU A 256 -28.12 -6.46 8.09
N ARG A 257 -29.02 -7.31 8.59
CA ARG A 257 -29.62 -7.13 9.90
C ARG A 257 -28.56 -7.01 11.00
N GLY A 258 -28.64 -5.93 11.78
CA GLY A 258 -27.72 -5.61 12.87
C GLY A 258 -26.52 -4.78 12.44
N PHE A 259 -26.11 -4.82 11.17
CA PHE A 259 -24.98 -4.01 10.68
C PHE A 259 -25.30 -2.52 10.70
N GLY A 260 -26.58 -2.12 10.55
CA GLY A 260 -26.98 -0.72 10.70
C GLY A 260 -26.62 -0.16 12.07
N THR A 261 -26.85 -0.94 13.13
CA THR A 261 -26.49 -0.55 14.51
C THR A 261 -24.99 -0.53 14.72
N THR A 262 -24.28 -1.57 14.28
CA THR A 262 -22.83 -1.67 14.46
C THR A 262 -22.08 -0.56 13.75
N VAL A 263 -22.40 -0.30 12.47
CA VAL A 263 -21.78 0.75 11.67
C VAL A 263 -22.17 2.12 12.22
N GLY A 264 -23.46 2.35 12.49
CA GLY A 264 -23.94 3.63 13.00
C GLY A 264 -23.31 4.03 14.33
N ASN A 265 -23.27 3.11 15.30
CA ASN A 265 -22.67 3.36 16.59
C ASN A 265 -21.14 3.55 16.51
N SER A 266 -20.46 2.76 15.68
CA SER A 266 -19.00 2.88 15.54
C SER A 266 -18.60 4.21 14.91
N LEU A 267 -19.24 4.61 13.82
CA LEU A 267 -18.99 5.89 13.17
C LEU A 267 -19.34 7.07 14.09
N ARG A 268 -20.47 7.02 14.81
CA ARG A 268 -20.86 8.06 15.78
C ARG A 268 -19.78 8.29 16.84
N ARG A 269 -19.18 7.21 17.35
CA ARG A 269 -18.10 7.32 18.35
C ARG A 269 -16.88 8.02 17.77
N VAL A 270 -16.41 7.57 16.60
CA VAL A 270 -15.21 8.11 15.96
C VAL A 270 -15.40 9.58 15.56
N LEU A 271 -16.56 9.93 15.00
CA LEU A 271 -16.92 11.30 14.63
C LEU A 271 -16.81 12.28 15.81
N LEU A 272 -17.27 11.87 17.00
CA LEU A 272 -17.26 12.73 18.19
C LEU A 272 -15.90 12.78 18.90
N SER A 273 -15.08 11.73 18.80
CA SER A 273 -13.86 11.60 19.60
C SER A 273 -12.54 11.86 18.87
N SER A 274 -12.43 11.43 17.61
CA SER A 274 -11.11 11.14 17.01
C SER A 274 -10.72 12.03 15.84
N LEU A 275 -11.64 12.87 15.36
CA LEU A 275 -11.35 13.85 14.33
C LEU A 275 -10.42 14.96 14.85
N GLU A 276 -9.56 15.44 13.97
CA GLU A 276 -8.64 16.53 14.26
C GLU A 276 -9.35 17.87 14.08
N GLY A 277 -9.15 18.75 15.06
CA GLY A 277 -9.59 20.13 14.98
C GLY A 277 -8.63 21.05 15.71
N ALA A 278 -8.92 22.36 15.65
CA ALA A 278 -8.09 23.39 16.24
C ALA A 278 -8.87 24.13 17.33
N ALA A 279 -8.21 24.38 18.45
CA ALA A 279 -8.80 25.08 19.58
C ALA A 279 -7.77 25.93 20.30
N VAL A 280 -8.24 26.93 21.04
CA VAL A 280 -7.44 27.75 21.93
C VAL A 280 -7.09 26.94 23.18
N THR A 281 -5.80 26.78 23.46
CA THR A 281 -5.29 26.03 24.62
C THR A 281 -4.84 26.94 25.75
N ALA A 282 -4.35 28.13 25.43
CA ALA A 282 -3.92 29.11 26.42
C ALA A 282 -4.14 30.53 25.93
N VAL A 283 -4.34 31.44 26.88
CA VAL A 283 -4.53 32.86 26.62
C VAL A 283 -3.68 33.66 27.60
N LYS A 284 -3.02 34.68 27.11
CA LYS A 284 -2.31 35.66 27.91
C LYS A 284 -2.96 37.02 27.69
N ILE A 285 -3.58 37.57 28.73
CA ILE A 285 -4.32 38.84 28.65
C ILE A 285 -3.57 39.89 29.45
N SER A 286 -3.30 41.04 28.82
CA SER A 286 -2.64 42.17 29.48
C SER A 286 -3.51 42.72 30.62
N GLY A 287 -2.99 42.67 31.85
CA GLY A 287 -3.70 43.14 33.04
C GLY A 287 -4.45 42.05 33.82
N ALA A 288 -4.39 40.79 33.38
CA ALA A 288 -4.94 39.63 34.10
C ALA A 288 -3.83 38.60 34.41
N LEU A 289 -3.57 38.36 35.69
CA LEU A 289 -2.61 37.34 36.14
C LEU A 289 -3.25 35.96 36.30
N HIS A 290 -4.56 35.92 36.51
CA HIS A 290 -5.33 34.71 36.77
C HIS A 290 -6.77 34.85 36.24
N GLU A 291 -7.49 33.74 36.13
CA GLU A 291 -8.84 33.65 35.54
C GLU A 291 -9.89 34.52 36.25
N PHE A 292 -9.73 34.77 37.55
CA PHE A 292 -10.71 35.49 38.40
C PHE A 292 -10.54 37.01 38.45
N SER A 293 -9.66 37.59 37.64
CA SER A 293 -9.42 39.05 37.67
C SER A 293 -10.41 39.80 36.78
N SER A 294 -10.79 41.00 37.20
CA SER A 294 -11.54 41.96 36.37
C SER A 294 -10.59 42.99 35.74
N ILE A 295 -10.78 43.34 34.47
CA ILE A 295 -9.96 44.36 33.78
C ILE A 295 -10.73 45.68 33.76
N LYS A 296 -10.08 46.77 34.21
CA LYS A 296 -10.70 48.09 34.27
C LYS A 296 -11.07 48.60 32.86
N GLY A 297 -12.33 48.97 32.66
CA GLY A 297 -12.84 49.52 31.38
C GLY A 297 -13.30 48.47 30.37
N ILE A 298 -13.34 47.19 30.76
CA ILE A 298 -14.02 46.13 30.02
C ILE A 298 -15.25 45.72 30.82
N LYS A 299 -16.38 45.52 30.14
CA LYS A 299 -17.66 45.21 30.78
C LYS A 299 -17.72 43.77 31.31
N GLU A 300 -17.10 42.83 30.60
CA GLU A 300 -17.08 41.40 30.91
C GLU A 300 -15.87 41.01 31.78
N ASP A 301 -16.06 39.99 32.64
CA ASP A 301 -14.97 39.42 33.44
C ASP A 301 -14.07 38.50 32.59
N VAL A 302 -12.84 38.23 33.07
CA VAL A 302 -11.89 37.35 32.34
C VAL A 302 -12.47 35.94 32.13
N ILE A 303 -13.27 35.43 33.06
CA ILE A 303 -13.98 34.14 32.90
C ILE A 303 -14.92 34.18 31.70
N ASP A 304 -15.72 35.24 31.56
CA ASP A 304 -16.66 35.39 30.45
C ASP A 304 -15.94 35.51 29.12
N ILE A 305 -14.83 36.25 29.10
CA ILE A 305 -13.95 36.36 27.92
C ILE A 305 -13.42 34.97 27.54
N ILE A 306 -12.92 34.18 28.50
CA ILE A 306 -12.44 32.82 28.24
C ILE A 306 -13.57 31.92 27.72
N LEU A 307 -14.78 32.00 28.29
CA LEU A 307 -15.94 31.24 27.82
C LEU A 307 -16.37 31.63 26.40
N ASN A 308 -16.24 32.90 26.03
CA ASN A 308 -16.50 33.37 24.68
C ASN A 308 -15.40 32.93 23.70
N LEU A 309 -14.12 32.98 24.11
CA LEU A 309 -13.01 32.45 23.32
C LEU A 309 -13.15 30.95 23.04
N LYS A 310 -13.69 30.16 23.98
CA LYS A 310 -14.01 28.73 23.77
C LYS A 310 -15.07 28.50 22.68
N LYS A 311 -15.94 29.48 22.39
CA LYS A 311 -16.97 29.37 21.33
C LYS A 311 -16.45 29.77 19.95
N MET A 312 -15.24 30.33 19.86
CA MET A 312 -14.63 30.72 18.61
C MET A 312 -14.27 29.48 17.77
N ARG A 313 -14.63 29.49 16.50
CA ARG A 313 -14.41 28.39 15.56
C ARG A 313 -13.21 28.72 14.69
N ILE A 314 -12.18 27.90 14.80
CA ILE A 314 -10.89 28.17 14.19
C ILE A 314 -10.52 27.00 13.30
N LYS A 315 -10.13 27.31 12.08
CA LYS A 315 -9.57 26.35 11.14
C LYS A 315 -8.12 26.71 10.87
N THR A 316 -7.23 25.75 11.01
CA THR A 316 -5.80 25.98 10.84
C THR A 316 -5.24 25.13 9.70
N HIS A 317 -4.52 25.78 8.79
CA HIS A 317 -3.81 25.19 7.68
C HIS A 317 -2.32 25.08 8.05
N GLY A 318 -1.75 23.87 8.06
CA GLY A 318 -0.37 23.60 8.52
C GLY A 318 -0.27 22.93 9.90
N GLU A 319 0.94 22.51 10.24
CA GLU A 319 1.27 21.80 11.48
C GLU A 319 1.94 22.72 12.51
N GLY A 320 1.84 22.37 13.78
CA GLY A 320 2.46 23.10 14.90
C GLY A 320 1.53 24.07 15.63
N ASP A 321 2.00 24.50 16.80
CA ASP A 321 1.33 25.50 17.64
C ASP A 321 1.45 26.89 17.01
N LYS A 322 0.36 27.66 17.04
CA LYS A 322 0.32 29.00 16.46
C LYS A 322 -0.14 30.02 17.49
N VAL A 323 0.35 31.24 17.32
CA VAL A 323 0.00 32.36 18.19
C VAL A 323 -0.79 33.38 17.38
N ALA A 324 -1.92 33.82 17.91
CA ALA A 324 -2.73 34.88 17.34
C ALA A 324 -2.92 35.99 18.38
N THR A 325 -3.13 37.23 17.95
CA THR A 325 -3.15 38.39 18.86
C THR A 325 -4.37 39.28 18.64
N PHE A 326 -4.89 39.85 19.74
CA PHE A 326 -5.85 40.94 19.71
C PHE A 326 -5.17 42.24 20.15
N SER A 327 -5.49 43.33 19.46
CA SER A 327 -5.08 44.68 19.87
C SER A 327 -6.13 45.68 19.41
N VAL A 328 -7.08 45.97 20.31
CA VAL A 328 -8.23 46.85 20.06
C VAL A 328 -8.27 47.96 21.11
N LYS A 329 -8.56 49.19 20.68
CA LYS A 329 -8.76 50.36 21.54
C LYS A 329 -10.21 50.81 21.48
N GLY A 330 -10.78 51.15 22.63
CA GLY A 330 -12.18 51.54 22.75
C GLY A 330 -12.49 52.98 22.30
N PRO A 331 -13.78 53.38 22.31
CA PRO A 331 -14.95 52.55 22.61
C PRO A 331 -15.32 51.64 21.43
N ALA A 332 -15.31 50.32 21.62
CA ALA A 332 -15.59 49.33 20.57
C ALA A 332 -16.02 47.98 21.14
N GLN A 333 -16.75 47.19 20.36
CA GLN A 333 -17.02 45.79 20.68
C GLN A 333 -15.94 44.93 20.02
N VAL A 334 -15.23 44.13 20.80
CA VAL A 334 -14.22 43.18 20.30
C VAL A 334 -14.95 41.98 19.74
N THR A 335 -14.75 41.70 18.46
CA THR A 335 -15.30 40.54 17.76
C THR A 335 -14.21 39.54 17.41
N ALA A 336 -14.57 38.29 17.13
CA ALA A 336 -13.62 37.28 16.67
C ALA A 336 -12.95 37.66 15.34
N GLY A 337 -13.60 38.50 14.51
CA GLY A 337 -13.02 39.06 13.29
C GLY A 337 -11.84 40.03 13.52
N ASP A 338 -11.70 40.60 14.72
CA ASP A 338 -10.60 41.51 15.06
C ASP A 338 -9.27 40.76 15.38
N LEU A 339 -9.27 39.43 15.23
CA LEU A 339 -8.10 38.58 15.50
C LEU A 339 -7.02 38.81 14.44
N LYS A 340 -5.85 39.26 14.87
CA LYS A 340 -4.65 39.35 14.03
C LYS A 340 -3.92 38.02 14.08
N ALA A 341 -4.04 37.25 12.99
CA ALA A 341 -3.39 35.97 12.84
C ALA A 341 -2.70 35.87 11.46
N ASP A 342 -1.79 34.90 11.33
CA ASP A 342 -1.17 34.55 10.06
C ASP A 342 -2.21 34.03 9.06
N SER A 343 -1.89 34.06 7.76
CA SER A 343 -2.73 33.54 6.64
C SER A 343 -3.11 32.06 6.76
N THR A 344 -2.59 31.38 7.77
CA THR A 344 -2.81 29.98 8.05
C THR A 344 -3.95 29.72 9.04
N ILE A 345 -4.46 30.75 9.72
CA ILE A 345 -5.56 30.66 10.68
C ILE A 345 -6.77 31.35 10.06
N GLU A 346 -7.87 30.62 9.95
CA GLU A 346 -9.15 31.11 9.44
C GLU A 346 -10.18 31.05 10.58
N VAL A 347 -10.83 32.17 10.87
CA VAL A 347 -11.91 32.26 11.85
C VAL A 347 -13.24 32.12 11.11
N LEU A 348 -14.03 31.12 11.47
CA LEU A 348 -15.26 30.77 10.75
C LEU A 348 -16.50 31.53 11.24
N ASN A 349 -16.42 32.13 12.43
CA ASN A 349 -17.49 32.92 13.05
C ASN A 349 -17.00 34.32 13.47
N PRO A 350 -16.64 35.19 12.50
CA PRO A 350 -16.08 36.52 12.78
C PRO A 350 -17.01 37.43 13.59
N GLU A 351 -18.33 37.21 13.51
CA GLU A 351 -19.38 37.97 14.19
C GLU A 351 -19.46 37.72 15.70
N LEU A 352 -18.74 36.72 16.23
CA LEU A 352 -18.80 36.36 17.64
C LEU A 352 -18.24 37.51 18.51
N ALA A 353 -19.09 38.08 19.36
CA ALA A 353 -18.69 39.07 20.34
C ALA A 353 -17.90 38.43 21.49
N LEU A 354 -16.70 38.96 21.75
CA LEU A 354 -15.82 38.49 22.82
C LEU A 354 -15.94 39.38 24.07
N ALA A 355 -15.86 40.70 23.89
CA ALA A 355 -15.91 41.68 24.97
C ALA A 355 -16.33 43.08 24.48
N THR A 356 -16.73 43.95 25.41
CA THR A 356 -17.15 45.33 25.16
C THR A 356 -16.23 46.30 25.90
N LEU A 357 -15.63 47.25 25.17
CA LEU A 357 -14.67 48.23 25.68
C LEU A 357 -15.29 49.62 25.89
N ASP A 358 -14.95 50.27 27.01
CA ASP A 358 -15.23 51.68 27.27
C ASP A 358 -14.29 52.64 26.54
N LYS A 359 -14.56 53.96 26.62
CA LYS A 359 -13.90 55.02 25.84
C LYS A 359 -12.37 55.12 25.98
N ASP A 360 -11.79 54.63 27.07
CA ASP A 360 -10.34 54.69 27.34
C ASP A 360 -9.72 53.30 27.60
N ALA A 361 -10.43 52.23 27.25
CA ALA A 361 -9.97 50.86 27.50
C ALA A 361 -9.17 50.30 26.31
N LYS A 362 -8.17 49.47 26.62
CA LYS A 362 -7.34 48.77 25.64
C LYS A 362 -7.36 47.28 25.93
N PHE A 363 -7.74 46.47 24.95
CA PHE A 363 -7.69 45.02 25.04
C PHE A 363 -6.51 44.49 24.25
N GLU A 364 -5.57 43.84 24.94
CA GLU A 364 -4.45 43.12 24.36
C GLU A 364 -4.42 41.70 24.90
N ALA A 365 -4.47 40.73 23.99
CA ALA A 365 -4.42 39.32 24.33
C ALA A 365 -3.65 38.52 23.29
N GLU A 366 -2.88 37.54 23.74
CA GLU A 366 -2.17 36.55 22.93
C GLU A 366 -2.85 35.19 23.13
N LEU A 367 -3.28 34.54 22.05
CA LEU A 367 -3.91 33.23 22.06
C LEU A 367 -2.97 32.19 21.47
N TYR A 368 -2.87 31.07 22.16
CA TYR A 368 -2.18 29.88 21.69
C TYR A 368 -3.22 28.92 21.13
N ILE A 369 -3.10 28.64 19.83
CA ILE A 369 -3.98 27.75 19.08
C ILE A 369 -3.18 26.52 18.71
N ARG A 370 -3.71 25.35 19.06
CA ARG A 370 -3.10 24.05 18.79
C ARG A 370 -4.07 23.19 17.98
N LYS A 371 -3.51 22.26 17.21
CA LYS A 371 -4.26 21.13 16.64
C LYS A 371 -4.23 19.94 17.57
N GLY A 372 -5.39 19.32 17.78
CA GLY A 372 -5.51 18.19 18.69
C GLY A 372 -6.70 17.30 18.34
N LYS A 373 -6.98 16.35 19.22
CA LYS A 373 -8.10 15.41 19.12
C LYS A 373 -8.86 15.40 20.44
N GLY A 374 -10.18 15.22 20.35
CA GLY A 374 -11.04 15.08 21.52
C GLY A 374 -11.05 16.31 22.43
N TYR A 375 -10.98 16.07 23.74
CA TYR A 375 -11.05 17.08 24.79
C TYR A 375 -9.82 17.00 25.67
N VAL A 376 -9.17 18.14 25.90
CA VAL A 376 -8.00 18.25 26.78
C VAL A 376 -8.32 19.26 27.88
N THR A 377 -8.11 18.83 29.12
CA THR A 377 -8.32 19.67 30.31
C THR A 377 -7.17 20.64 30.52
N THR A 378 -7.45 21.70 31.27
CA THR A 378 -6.46 22.70 31.70
C THR A 378 -5.25 22.11 32.43
N GLU A 379 -5.42 21.08 33.26
CA GLU A 379 -4.34 20.47 34.05
C GLU A 379 -3.18 19.97 33.19
N ILE A 380 -3.49 19.23 32.13
CA ILE A 380 -2.50 18.69 31.19
C ILE A 380 -1.76 19.83 30.46
N THR A 381 -2.49 20.90 30.13
CA THR A 381 -1.93 22.04 29.40
C THR A 381 -1.04 22.91 30.30
N LYS A 382 -1.34 22.99 31.60
CA LYS A 382 -0.58 23.80 32.58
C LYS A 382 0.87 23.34 32.76
N GLU A 383 1.17 22.06 32.53
CA GLU A 383 2.53 21.52 32.69
C GLU A 383 3.53 22.13 31.69
N ASP A 384 3.06 22.54 30.51
CA ASP A 384 3.90 23.05 29.42
C ASP A 384 3.98 24.59 29.38
N LEU A 385 3.20 25.31 30.19
CA LEU A 385 2.99 26.76 30.03
C LEU A 385 3.86 27.62 30.96
N PRO A 386 4.50 28.70 30.45
CA PRO A 386 5.21 29.68 31.27
C PRO A 386 4.29 30.43 32.25
N VAL A 387 4.89 31.01 33.29
CA VAL A 387 4.19 31.83 34.30
C VAL A 387 3.54 33.05 33.65
N GLY A 388 2.24 33.26 33.91
CA GLY A 388 1.44 34.37 33.37
C GLY A 388 0.54 34.02 32.19
N MET A 389 0.51 32.76 31.76
CA MET A 389 -0.48 32.24 30.81
C MET A 389 -1.65 31.58 31.54
N ILE A 390 -2.87 31.87 31.09
CA ILE A 390 -4.09 31.25 31.56
C ILE A 390 -4.39 30.06 30.65
N ALA A 391 -4.38 28.85 31.21
CA ALA A 391 -4.77 27.65 30.48
C ALA A 391 -6.27 27.62 30.26
N VAL A 392 -6.71 27.12 29.10
CA VAL A 392 -8.11 27.00 28.72
C VAL A 392 -8.38 25.56 28.30
N ASP A 393 -9.49 24.98 28.74
CA ASP A 393 -9.85 23.63 28.26
C ASP A 393 -10.12 23.68 26.76
N ALA A 394 -9.48 22.78 26.03
CA ALA A 394 -9.50 22.77 24.58
C ALA A 394 -10.42 21.65 24.07
N VAL A 395 -11.46 22.05 23.33
CA VAL A 395 -12.36 21.14 22.61
C VAL A 395 -11.91 21.12 21.15
N PHE A 396 -11.20 20.07 20.74
CA PHE A 396 -10.70 19.94 19.37
C PHE A 396 -11.69 19.25 18.43
N SER A 397 -12.88 18.85 18.89
CA SER A 397 -13.84 18.12 18.08
C SER A 397 -14.60 19.06 17.13
N PRO A 398 -14.47 18.91 15.80
CA PRO A 398 -15.20 19.75 14.85
C PRO A 398 -16.67 19.32 14.67
N VAL A 399 -17.07 18.17 15.25
CA VAL A 399 -18.43 17.64 15.17
C VAL A 399 -19.17 17.93 16.47
N GLN A 400 -20.27 18.67 16.38
CA GLN A 400 -21.05 19.09 17.55
C GLN A 400 -22.08 18.04 17.97
N LYS A 401 -22.71 17.40 16.97
CA LYS A 401 -23.80 16.46 17.22
C LYS A 401 -23.82 15.39 16.14
N VAL A 402 -24.15 14.17 16.54
CA VAL A 402 -24.43 13.06 15.63
C VAL A 402 -25.62 12.27 16.15
N ASN A 403 -26.64 12.15 15.31
CA ASN A 403 -27.81 11.32 15.54
C ASN A 403 -27.84 10.20 14.50
N PHE A 404 -28.34 9.02 14.86
CA PHE A 404 -28.66 7.99 13.88
C PHE A 404 -29.84 7.16 14.37
N TRP A 405 -30.58 6.60 13.41
CA TRP A 405 -31.59 5.59 13.66
C TRP A 405 -31.58 4.57 12.53
N ILE A 406 -32.21 3.42 12.78
CA ILE A 406 -32.27 2.32 11.83
C ILE A 406 -33.72 2.09 11.45
N GLU A 407 -33.97 2.07 10.15
CA GLU A 407 -35.25 1.71 9.55
C GLU A 407 -35.12 0.34 8.87
N LYS A 408 -36.25 -0.34 8.64
CA LYS A 408 -36.25 -1.57 7.84
C LYS A 408 -36.47 -1.21 6.37
N THR A 409 -35.67 -1.79 5.49
CA THR A 409 -35.80 -1.60 4.03
C THR A 409 -36.05 -2.93 3.33
N ARG A 410 -36.81 -2.88 2.24
CA ARG A 410 -37.14 -4.05 1.43
C ARG A 410 -36.27 -4.06 0.18
N VAL A 411 -35.55 -5.16 -0.03
CA VAL A 411 -34.76 -5.38 -1.24
C VAL A 411 -35.28 -6.62 -1.96
N GLY A 412 -35.96 -6.40 -3.09
CA GLY A 412 -36.61 -7.46 -3.85
C GLY A 412 -37.70 -8.18 -3.02
N ARG A 413 -37.44 -9.44 -2.67
CA ARG A 413 -38.39 -10.29 -1.91
C ARG A 413 -38.17 -10.28 -0.39
N ALA A 414 -37.01 -9.86 0.10
CA ALA A 414 -36.68 -9.83 1.53
C ALA A 414 -36.91 -8.43 2.13
N THR A 415 -37.46 -8.38 3.35
CA THR A 415 -37.92 -7.16 4.04
C THR A 415 -37.16 -6.86 5.34
N ASP A 416 -36.11 -7.61 5.63
CA ASP A 416 -35.40 -7.62 6.92
C ASP A 416 -34.02 -6.97 6.88
N TYR A 417 -33.72 -6.20 5.83
CA TYR A 417 -32.51 -5.39 5.74
C TYR A 417 -32.63 -4.10 6.55
N ASP A 418 -31.50 -3.63 7.05
CA ASP A 418 -31.38 -2.37 7.77
C ASP A 418 -31.08 -1.22 6.78
N ARG A 419 -31.72 -0.08 7.03
CA ARG A 419 -31.44 1.23 6.44
C ARG A 419 -30.94 2.14 7.55
N LEU A 420 -29.68 2.54 7.46
CA LEU A 420 -29.07 3.46 8.41
C LEU A 420 -29.29 4.89 7.94
N ILE A 421 -29.94 5.70 8.76
CA ILE A 421 -30.04 7.15 8.58
C ILE A 421 -29.23 7.81 9.67
N MET A 422 -28.29 8.67 9.28
CA MET A 422 -27.42 9.39 10.20
C MET A 422 -27.40 10.87 9.85
N GLU A 423 -27.50 11.71 10.87
CA GLU A 423 -27.47 13.16 10.79
C GLU A 423 -26.23 13.66 11.53
N VAL A 424 -25.42 14.48 10.85
CA VAL A 424 -24.14 14.99 11.34
C VAL A 424 -24.15 16.51 11.30
N TRP A 425 -23.85 17.14 12.43
CA TRP A 425 -23.69 18.60 12.56
C TRP A 425 -22.23 18.93 12.86
N THR A 426 -21.61 19.72 11.98
CA THR A 426 -20.24 20.21 12.12
C THR A 426 -20.21 21.71 12.40
N ASP A 427 -19.09 22.18 12.93
CA ASP A 427 -18.82 23.60 13.18
C ASP A 427 -18.45 24.40 11.91
N GLY A 428 -18.28 23.71 10.76
CA GLY A 428 -17.86 24.28 9.48
C GLY A 428 -16.35 24.14 9.21
N SER A 429 -15.55 23.72 10.19
CA SER A 429 -14.11 23.45 10.02
C SER A 429 -13.87 22.29 9.07
N ILE A 430 -14.78 21.31 9.08
CA ILE A 430 -14.83 20.16 8.20
C ILE A 430 -16.26 19.98 7.65
N THR A 431 -16.38 19.57 6.39
CA THR A 431 -17.69 19.23 5.82
C THR A 431 -18.17 17.87 6.36
N PRO A 432 -19.47 17.65 6.50
CA PRO A 432 -20.03 16.38 6.99
C PRO A 432 -19.54 15.16 6.18
N GLU A 433 -19.43 15.29 4.86
CA GLU A 433 -18.93 14.23 3.98
C GLU A 433 -17.48 13.85 4.29
N LYS A 434 -16.62 14.86 4.44
CA LYS A 434 -15.20 14.66 4.75
C LYS A 434 -15.03 14.09 6.15
N ALA A 435 -15.80 14.57 7.13
CA ALA A 435 -15.81 14.04 8.50
C ALA A 435 -16.18 12.56 8.56
N LEU A 436 -17.19 12.15 7.79
CA LEU A 436 -17.59 10.73 7.66
C LEU A 436 -16.49 9.90 7.01
N SER A 437 -15.87 10.40 5.94
CA SER A 437 -14.78 9.70 5.26
C SER A 437 -13.56 9.50 6.17
N GLU A 438 -13.11 10.55 6.87
CA GLU A 438 -11.98 10.46 7.80
C GLU A 438 -12.30 9.52 8.96
N SER A 439 -13.52 9.58 9.51
CA SER A 439 -13.95 8.67 10.57
C SER A 439 -13.97 7.21 10.12
N ALA A 440 -14.39 6.93 8.89
CA ALA A 440 -14.37 5.60 8.33
C ALA A 440 -12.94 5.07 8.14
N SER A 441 -12.02 5.90 7.64
CA SER A 441 -10.60 5.55 7.51
C SER A 441 -9.96 5.21 8.86
N ILE A 442 -10.18 6.05 9.87
CA ILE A 442 -9.68 5.80 11.24
C ILE A 442 -10.21 4.46 11.77
N LEU A 443 -11.48 4.16 11.54
CA LEU A 443 -12.08 2.91 11.98
C LEU A 443 -11.47 1.70 11.25
N ILE A 444 -11.24 1.78 9.95
CA ILE A 444 -10.63 0.71 9.16
C ILE A 444 -9.20 0.42 9.64
N GLU A 445 -8.39 1.46 9.85
CA GLU A 445 -7.01 1.31 10.35
C GLU A 445 -6.96 0.60 11.71
N HIS A 446 -7.91 0.91 12.61
CA HIS A 446 -8.00 0.20 13.89
C HIS A 446 -8.51 -1.24 13.73
N MET A 447 -9.38 -1.49 12.75
CA MET A 447 -9.90 -2.84 12.47
C MET A 447 -8.87 -3.74 11.81
N ASP A 448 -7.91 -3.17 11.06
CA ASP A 448 -6.83 -3.91 10.41
C ASP A 448 -5.97 -4.69 11.44
N LEU A 449 -5.77 -4.16 12.64
CA LEU A 449 -5.07 -4.87 13.73
C LEU A 449 -5.79 -6.17 14.16
N PHE A 450 -7.11 -6.21 14.08
CA PHE A 450 -7.90 -7.40 14.42
C PHE A 450 -7.96 -8.42 13.27
N VAL A 451 -7.46 -8.07 12.10
CA VAL A 451 -7.26 -9.01 10.99
C VAL A 451 -6.05 -9.88 11.35
N ALA A 452 -6.28 -10.90 12.20
CA ALA A 452 -5.27 -11.77 12.79
C ALA A 452 -4.04 -12.00 11.89
N GLU A 453 -2.98 -11.26 12.20
CA GLU A 453 -1.70 -11.24 11.52
C GLU A 453 -0.71 -12.24 12.16
N GLU A 454 -1.10 -13.48 12.48
CA GLU A 454 -0.14 -14.49 12.98
C GLU A 454 1.00 -14.85 11.99
N GLU A 455 1.14 -14.15 10.86
CA GLU A 455 2.16 -14.39 9.82
C GLU A 455 2.86 -13.14 9.25
N TYR A 456 2.65 -11.93 9.80
CA TYR A 456 3.15 -10.69 9.17
C TYR A 456 4.35 -10.00 9.85
N GLU A 457 4.49 -10.03 11.18
CA GLU A 457 5.49 -9.18 11.87
C GLU A 457 6.95 -9.69 11.82
N GLU A 458 7.21 -11.01 11.73
CA GLU A 458 8.58 -11.55 11.74
C GLU A 458 9.41 -11.21 10.47
N LEU A 459 8.83 -10.53 9.49
CA LEU A 459 9.45 -10.28 8.18
C LEU A 459 9.91 -8.85 7.94
N ILE A 460 9.50 -7.89 8.77
CA ILE A 460 9.95 -6.50 8.66
C ILE A 460 11.35 -6.33 9.30
N ALA A 461 11.72 -7.19 10.25
CA ALA A 461 13.01 -7.11 10.96
C ALA A 461 14.23 -7.62 10.18
N HIS A 462 14.06 -8.23 9.00
CA HIS A 462 15.15 -8.86 8.23
C HIS A 462 15.22 -8.44 6.75
N GLU A 463 14.72 -7.26 6.39
CA GLU A 463 15.18 -6.59 5.17
C GLU A 463 16.16 -5.48 5.57
N PRO A 464 17.40 -5.45 5.03
CA PRO A 464 18.17 -4.21 5.08
C PRO A 464 17.37 -3.15 4.32
N LYS A 465 17.04 -2.04 4.99
CA LYS A 465 16.31 -0.86 4.46
C LYS A 465 17.01 -0.13 3.30
N ALA A 466 17.87 -0.80 2.52
CA ALA A 466 18.71 -0.18 1.50
C ALA A 466 18.37 -0.58 0.04
N ALA A 467 17.27 -1.33 -0.23
CA ALA A 467 16.97 -1.80 -1.58
C ALA A 467 15.48 -1.71 -1.99
N LEU A 468 14.77 -0.67 -1.53
CA LEU A 468 13.44 -0.31 -2.01
C LEU A 468 13.44 1.07 -2.68
N ILE A 469 14.26 1.23 -3.72
CA ILE A 469 13.97 2.20 -4.80
C ILE A 469 14.35 1.47 -6.09
N GLY A 470 13.33 1.02 -6.83
CA GLY A 470 13.55 0.22 -8.03
C GLY A 470 12.34 -0.63 -8.40
N LYS A 471 11.19 0.01 -8.63
CA LYS A 471 10.15 -0.54 -9.50
C LYS A 471 9.57 0.57 -10.35
N GLU A 472 9.77 0.40 -11.65
CA GLU A 472 9.06 1.08 -12.73
C GLU A 472 7.54 0.86 -12.56
N GLY A 473 6.79 1.95 -12.67
CA GLY A 473 5.34 1.99 -12.60
C GLY A 473 4.85 3.33 -12.07
N ASN A 474 4.70 4.28 -13.00
CA ASN A 474 4.33 5.70 -12.86
C ASN A 474 5.52 6.60 -12.52
N ALA A 475 6.18 7.08 -13.58
CA ALA A 475 6.98 8.29 -13.50
C ALA A 475 6.04 9.43 -13.07
N SER A 476 6.03 9.74 -11.78
CA SER A 476 5.82 11.12 -11.36
C SER A 476 6.91 11.91 -12.06
N PHE A 477 6.56 12.67 -13.11
CA PHE A 477 7.50 13.51 -13.81
C PHE A 477 8.15 14.44 -12.77
N ASN A 478 9.43 14.22 -12.50
CA ASN A 478 10.19 15.05 -11.58
C ASN A 478 10.29 16.43 -12.23
N ASN A 479 9.69 17.45 -11.62
CA ASN A 479 9.72 18.85 -12.11
C ASN A 479 11.16 19.37 -12.33
N ASN A 480 12.14 18.69 -11.72
CA ASN A 480 13.56 18.92 -11.89
C ASN A 480 14.10 18.58 -13.31
N LEU A 481 13.38 17.84 -14.15
CA LEU A 481 13.86 17.48 -15.49
C LEU A 481 13.92 18.69 -16.45
N PHE A 482 13.10 19.71 -16.20
CA PHE A 482 13.00 20.91 -17.03
C PHE A 482 14.03 22.00 -16.69
N LYS A 483 14.80 21.83 -15.60
CA LYS A 483 15.82 22.80 -15.19
C LYS A 483 17.03 22.75 -16.11
N THR A 484 17.68 23.89 -16.28
CA THR A 484 18.93 24.00 -17.04
C THR A 484 20.10 23.48 -16.21
N VAL A 485 21.16 23.05 -16.89
CA VAL A 485 22.40 22.57 -16.24
C VAL A 485 23.08 23.67 -15.40
N ASP A 486 22.80 24.94 -15.68
CA ASP A 486 23.33 26.12 -14.98
C ASP A 486 22.80 26.23 -13.54
N GLU A 487 21.62 25.67 -13.25
CA GLU A 487 21.02 25.66 -11.91
C GLU A 487 21.60 24.55 -11.01
N LEU A 488 22.42 23.65 -11.56
CA LEU A 488 23.11 22.64 -10.78
C LEU A 488 24.38 23.25 -10.16
N GLU A 489 24.54 23.11 -8.85
CA GLU A 489 25.75 23.53 -8.10
C GLU A 489 26.96 22.63 -8.43
N LEU A 490 27.43 22.68 -9.68
CA LEU A 490 28.51 21.86 -10.21
C LEU A 490 29.86 22.56 -10.07
N SER A 491 30.93 21.77 -9.95
CA SER A 491 32.28 22.30 -10.11
C SER A 491 32.51 22.88 -11.52
N VAL A 492 33.34 23.93 -11.60
CA VAL A 492 33.69 24.65 -12.85
C VAL A 492 34.15 23.70 -13.98
N ARG A 493 34.77 22.56 -13.62
CA ARG A 493 35.20 21.55 -14.59
C ARG A 493 34.03 20.73 -15.12
N SER A 494 33.14 20.26 -14.24
CA SER A 494 31.96 19.47 -14.62
C SER A 494 31.00 20.29 -15.48
N TYR A 495 30.81 21.57 -15.15
CA TYR A 495 30.03 22.52 -15.94
C TYR A 495 30.59 22.72 -17.37
N ASN A 496 31.89 23.02 -17.49
CA ASN A 496 32.52 23.22 -18.80
C ASN A 496 32.53 21.94 -19.65
N CYS A 497 32.59 20.75 -19.03
CA CYS A 497 32.49 19.50 -19.77
C CYS A 497 31.09 19.25 -20.31
N LEU A 498 30.04 19.54 -19.53
CA LEU A 498 28.65 19.41 -19.97
C LEU A 498 28.32 20.40 -21.10
N LYS A 499 28.81 21.64 -20.98
CA LYS A 499 28.67 22.67 -22.02
C LYS A 499 29.37 22.29 -23.33
N ASN A 500 30.56 21.69 -23.26
CA ASN A 500 31.28 21.19 -24.44
C ASN A 500 30.65 19.95 -25.07
N ALA A 501 29.77 19.26 -24.35
CA ALA A 501 29.03 18.09 -24.82
C ALA A 501 27.63 18.46 -25.38
N ASP A 502 27.34 19.76 -25.53
CA ASP A 502 26.04 20.31 -25.95
C ASP A 502 24.84 19.85 -25.11
N ILE A 503 25.05 19.52 -23.82
CA ILE A 503 23.98 19.13 -22.89
C ILE A 503 23.51 20.39 -22.15
N LYS A 504 22.26 20.82 -22.39
CA LYS A 504 21.73 22.08 -21.84
C LYS A 504 20.70 21.86 -20.73
N THR A 505 19.96 20.76 -20.77
CA THR A 505 18.91 20.45 -19.81
C THR A 505 19.21 19.20 -18.99
N ILE A 506 18.61 19.09 -17.80
CA ILE A 506 18.72 17.89 -16.97
C ILE A 506 18.09 16.67 -17.67
N ALA A 507 17.02 16.87 -18.45
CA ALA A 507 16.40 15.81 -19.25
C ALA A 507 17.39 15.14 -20.23
N GLU A 508 18.20 15.93 -20.94
CA GLU A 508 19.23 15.42 -21.86
C GLU A 508 20.36 14.69 -21.11
N LEU A 509 20.74 15.19 -19.94
CA LEU A 509 21.80 14.61 -19.11
C LEU A 509 21.43 13.20 -18.62
N VAL A 510 20.21 13.01 -18.15
CA VAL A 510 19.72 11.76 -17.55
C VAL A 510 19.58 10.63 -18.58
N GLN A 511 19.45 10.96 -19.88
CA GLN A 511 19.40 9.96 -20.95
C GLN A 511 20.78 9.36 -21.30
N LYS A 512 21.87 10.09 -21.03
CA LYS A 512 23.21 9.62 -21.32
C LYS A 512 23.62 8.50 -20.36
N THR A 513 24.23 7.48 -20.92
CA THR A 513 24.76 6.37 -20.11
C THR A 513 26.14 6.72 -19.54
N GLU A 514 26.49 6.15 -18.39
CA GLU A 514 27.82 6.32 -17.78
C GLU A 514 29.01 6.12 -18.75
N PRO A 515 29.03 5.08 -19.62
CA PRO A 515 30.13 4.90 -20.56
C PRO A 515 30.16 5.95 -21.69
N GLU A 516 29.03 6.60 -22.01
CA GLU A 516 29.00 7.70 -22.98
C GLU A 516 29.58 8.98 -22.38
N MET A 517 29.28 9.26 -21.11
CA MET A 517 29.81 10.42 -20.40
C MET A 517 31.34 10.37 -20.29
N LEU A 518 31.91 9.19 -20.03
CA LEU A 518 33.37 9.00 -19.97
C LEU A 518 34.09 9.16 -21.32
N LYS A 519 33.38 9.11 -22.46
CA LYS A 519 33.95 9.35 -23.79
C LYS A 519 34.07 10.83 -24.12
N THR A 520 33.39 11.71 -23.38
CA THR A 520 33.46 13.15 -23.62
C THR A 520 34.84 13.71 -23.23
N LYS A 521 35.33 14.66 -24.03
CA LYS A 521 36.68 15.22 -23.88
C LYS A 521 36.80 15.91 -22.53
N ASN A 522 37.85 15.58 -21.77
CA ASN A 522 38.14 16.11 -20.43
C ASN A 522 37.17 15.70 -19.30
N PHE A 523 36.31 14.70 -19.52
CA PHE A 523 35.38 14.21 -18.50
C PHE A 523 35.98 13.05 -17.69
N GLY A 524 36.19 13.26 -16.40
CA GLY A 524 36.86 12.31 -15.50
C GLY A 524 35.92 11.59 -14.53
N ARG A 525 36.44 10.56 -13.85
CA ARG A 525 35.71 9.78 -12.83
C ARG A 525 35.23 10.63 -11.64
N LYS A 526 35.96 11.70 -11.30
CA LYS A 526 35.56 12.62 -10.22
C LYS A 526 34.31 13.43 -10.58
N SER A 527 34.23 13.98 -11.80
CA SER A 527 33.05 14.68 -12.31
C SER A 527 31.84 13.76 -12.46
N LEU A 528 32.07 12.50 -12.84
CA LEU A 528 31.01 11.50 -12.94
C LEU A 528 30.37 11.18 -11.58
N ASN A 529 31.18 11.06 -10.52
CA ASN A 529 30.65 10.83 -9.17
C ASN A 529 29.91 12.06 -8.62
N GLU A 530 30.42 13.27 -8.88
CA GLU A 530 29.77 14.54 -8.50
C GLU A 530 28.36 14.65 -9.11
N ILE A 531 28.23 14.36 -10.41
CA ILE A 531 26.94 14.37 -11.10
C ILE A 531 26.00 13.27 -10.56
N LYS A 532 26.52 12.07 -10.27
CA LYS A 532 25.70 10.98 -9.69
C LYS A 532 25.14 11.34 -8.32
N GLU A 533 25.95 11.95 -7.45
CA GLU A 533 25.50 12.35 -6.12
C GLU A 533 24.41 13.42 -6.19
N ILE A 534 24.56 14.41 -7.08
CA ILE A 534 23.56 15.48 -7.26
C ILE A 534 22.27 14.92 -7.88
N LEU A 535 22.37 14.10 -8.93
CA LEU A 535 21.20 13.44 -9.53
C LEU A 535 20.49 12.52 -8.53
N ALA A 536 21.23 11.79 -7.69
CA ALA A 536 20.65 10.95 -6.65
C ALA A 536 19.89 11.75 -5.59
N ARG A 537 20.39 12.94 -5.18
CA ARG A 537 19.66 13.85 -4.29
C ARG A 537 18.33 14.33 -4.90
N MET A 538 18.28 14.45 -6.22
CA MET A 538 17.09 14.83 -6.98
C MET A 538 16.21 13.62 -7.38
N GLY A 539 16.57 12.40 -6.97
CA GLY A 539 15.84 11.18 -7.32
C GLY A 539 15.97 10.75 -8.78
N LEU A 540 16.98 11.22 -9.50
CA LEU A 540 17.27 10.93 -10.90
C LEU A 540 18.51 10.03 -11.04
N HIS A 541 18.64 9.29 -12.14
CA HIS A 541 19.81 8.45 -12.42
C HIS A 541 20.16 8.45 -13.91
N LEU A 542 21.44 8.21 -14.23
CA LEU A 542 21.91 8.15 -15.62
C LEU A 542 21.37 6.91 -16.35
N GLY A 543 20.95 7.07 -17.60
CA GLY A 543 20.40 6.02 -18.45
C GLY A 543 18.88 5.83 -18.37
N MET A 544 18.12 6.83 -17.89
CA MET A 544 16.65 6.78 -17.97
C MET A 544 16.19 6.97 -19.40
N LYS A 545 15.19 6.20 -19.83
CA LYS A 545 14.50 6.41 -21.10
C LYS A 545 13.35 7.40 -20.88
N ILE A 546 13.39 8.54 -21.56
CA ILE A 546 12.36 9.58 -21.49
C ILE A 546 11.86 9.82 -22.93
N ASP A 547 10.56 9.71 -23.16
CA ASP A 547 9.94 9.93 -24.46
C ASP A 547 9.65 11.44 -24.67
N PHE A 548 10.35 12.08 -25.60
CA PHE A 548 10.26 13.54 -25.85
C PHE A 548 8.87 14.00 -26.34
N GLU A 549 8.11 13.16 -27.05
CA GLU A 549 6.79 13.51 -27.58
C GLU A 549 5.72 13.79 -26.49
N ASN A 550 5.91 13.24 -25.29
CA ASN A 550 5.04 13.52 -24.14
C ASN A 550 5.54 14.71 -23.32
N LEU A 551 6.84 15.02 -23.38
CA LEU A 551 7.45 16.14 -22.66
C LEU A 551 7.04 17.49 -23.26
N ASP A 552 6.98 17.59 -24.59
CA ASP A 552 6.61 18.83 -25.30
C ASP A 552 5.12 19.18 -25.10
N LYS A 553 4.26 18.17 -24.95
CA LYS A 553 2.83 18.36 -24.66
C LYS A 553 2.58 18.91 -23.25
N GLU A 554 3.41 18.55 -22.27
CA GLU A 554 3.32 19.05 -20.90
C GLU A 554 4.03 20.41 -20.72
N ALA A 555 5.11 20.67 -21.46
CA ALA A 555 5.76 21.98 -21.51
C ALA A 555 4.81 23.07 -22.05
N ALA A 556 3.96 22.74 -23.03
CA ALA A 556 2.90 23.62 -23.53
C ALA A 556 1.83 23.95 -22.46
N ILE A 557 1.56 23.04 -21.53
CA ILE A 557 0.58 23.24 -20.44
C ILE A 557 1.15 24.15 -19.34
N HIS A 558 2.45 24.09 -19.08
CA HIS A 558 3.11 24.93 -18.05
C HIS A 558 3.50 26.33 -18.53
N THR A 559 3.63 26.55 -19.85
CA THR A 559 3.96 27.87 -20.42
C THR A 559 2.72 28.66 -20.89
N GLY A 560 1.55 28.03 -20.97
CA GLY A 560 0.29 28.61 -21.46
C GLY A 560 -0.46 29.52 -20.48
N GLY A 561 0.26 30.35 -19.72
CA GLY A 561 -0.30 31.31 -18.77
C GLY A 561 0.32 32.70 -18.93
N GLY A 562 0.12 33.34 -20.10
CA GLY A 562 0.54 34.71 -20.31
C GLY A 562 0.67 35.11 -21.77
N SER A 563 -0.44 35.48 -22.41
CA SER A 563 -0.55 36.52 -23.46
C SER A 563 -1.93 36.48 -24.16
N GLU A 564 -2.99 36.82 -23.41
CA GLU A 564 -4.08 37.57 -24.02
C GLU A 564 -3.81 39.04 -23.68
N ASP A 565 -3.15 39.75 -24.58
CA ASP A 565 -3.15 41.21 -24.75
C ASP A 565 -2.07 41.58 -25.78
N ALA A 566 -2.47 41.64 -27.07
CA ALA A 566 -1.95 42.55 -28.10
C ALA A 566 -2.41 42.08 -29.50
N SER A 567 -3.59 42.53 -29.93
CA SER A 567 -3.94 42.88 -31.32
C SER A 567 -5.23 43.69 -31.31
#